data_AF-A0A536F207-F1
#
_entry.id   AF-A0A536F207-F1
#
_cell.length_a   1.000
_cell.length_b   1.000
_cell.length_c   1.000
_cell.angle_alpha   90.00
_cell.angle_beta   90.00
_cell.angle_gamma   90.00
#
_symmetry.space_group_name_H-M   'P 1'
#
loop_
_entity.id
_entity.type
_entity.pdbx_description
1 polymer ?
#
loop_
_entity_poly.entity_id
_entity_poly.type
_entity_poly.pdbx_seq_one_letter_code
_entity_poly.pdbx_strand_id
1 'polypeptide(L)'
;MSQDKFFYGGQAVLEGVMMRGRTTYAVAVRKPDGEIQVLRERLRSIIYTHRFWKLPLLRGLAGLWEQLHLGMKALVWSANIQAAGEQVELSANAIRITMGIAIIG
;
A
#
# COMPACT_ATOMS: atom_id res chain seq x y z
N MET A 1 34.55 -1.77 10.59
CA MET A 1 33.08 -1.76 10.57
C MET A 1 32.65 -1.96 9.13
N SER A 2 32.08 -3.12 8.77
CA SER A 2 31.52 -3.32 7.43
C SER A 2 30.34 -2.36 7.27
N GLN A 3 30.48 -1.37 6.39
CA GLN A 3 29.38 -0.51 6.00
C GLN A 3 28.44 -1.36 5.13
N ASP A 4 27.49 -2.05 5.75
CA ASP A 4 26.44 -2.80 5.05
C ASP A 4 25.69 -1.83 4.11
N LYS A 5 26.00 -1.89 2.81
CA LYS A 5 25.31 -1.09 1.79
C LYS A 5 23.86 -1.57 1.72
N PHE A 6 22.94 -0.73 2.21
CA PHE A 6 21.51 -0.96 2.05
C PHE A 6 21.03 -0.28 0.77
N PHE A 7 20.34 -1.05 -0.08
CA PHE A 7 19.73 -0.52 -1.30
C PHE A 7 18.35 0.05 -1.00
N TYR A 8 18.15 1.32 -1.30
CA TYR A 8 16.83 1.94 -1.29
C TYR A 8 16.11 1.61 -2.61
N GLY A 9 14.81 1.40 -2.52
CA GLY A 9 13.97 1.14 -3.67
C GLY A 9 12.59 1.75 -3.46
N GLY A 10 11.79 1.77 -4.51
CA GLY A 10 10.48 2.39 -4.46
C GLY A 10 9.59 1.95 -5.60
N GLN A 11 8.35 2.42 -5.55
CA GLN A 11 7.33 2.20 -6.56
C GLN A 11 6.61 3.53 -6.81
N ALA A 12 6.17 3.76 -8.05
CA ALA A 12 5.21 4.81 -8.34
C ALA A 12 3.82 4.40 -7.80
N VAL A 13 3.08 5.38 -7.27
CA VAL A 13 1.68 5.22 -6.82
C VAL A 13 0.84 6.34 -7.44
N LEU A 14 -0.49 6.34 -7.22
CA LEU A 14 -1.35 7.36 -7.82
C LEU A 14 -0.97 8.74 -7.28
N GLU A 15 -0.68 9.67 -8.20
CA GLU A 15 -0.25 11.05 -7.90
C GLU A 15 0.86 11.15 -6.84
N GLY A 16 1.77 10.16 -6.82
CA GLY A 16 2.73 10.03 -5.74
C GLY A 16 3.82 9.00 -5.94
N VAL A 17 4.64 8.85 -4.90
CA VAL A 17 5.77 7.92 -4.84
C VAL A 17 5.83 7.18 -3.51
N MET A 18 6.24 5.92 -3.56
CA MET A 18 6.56 5.09 -2.40
C MET A 18 8.06 4.82 -2.38
N MET A 19 8.69 4.96 -1.21
CA MET A 19 10.09 4.62 -0.95
C MET A 19 10.21 3.67 0.23
N ARG A 20 11.00 2.60 0.06
CA ARG A 20 11.32 1.60 1.08
C ARG A 20 12.76 1.77 1.58
N GLY A 21 12.91 2.02 2.87
CA GLY A 21 14.17 2.01 3.60
C GLY A 21 14.41 0.71 4.37
N ARG A 22 15.46 0.67 5.20
CA ARG A 22 15.87 -0.53 5.94
C ARG A 22 14.85 -0.99 6.99
N THR A 23 14.21 -0.03 7.65
CA THR A 23 13.32 -0.29 8.81
C THR A 23 11.96 0.39 8.67
N THR A 24 11.78 1.20 7.63
CA THR A 24 10.63 2.08 7.45
C THR A 24 10.37 2.22 5.96
N TYR A 25 9.10 2.35 5.58
CA TYR A 25 8.71 2.81 4.25
C TYR A 25 7.88 4.09 4.38
N ALA A 26 7.88 4.89 3.32
CA ALA A 26 7.11 6.10 3.23
C ALA A 26 6.38 6.17 1.88
N VAL A 27 5.19 6.75 1.88
CA VAL A 27 4.39 7.02 0.68
C VAL A 27 4.02 8.50 0.72
N ALA A 28 4.28 9.23 -0.35
CA ALA A 28 3.92 10.63 -0.49
C ALA A 28 3.00 10.78 -1.71
N VAL A 29 1.82 11.36 -1.51
CA VAL A 29 0.79 11.52 -2.55
C VAL A 29 0.29 12.97 -2.52
N ARG A 30 0.11 13.57 -3.71
CA ARG A 30 -0.57 14.86 -3.87
C ARG A 30 -2.07 14.63 -3.80
N LYS A 31 -2.73 15.23 -2.81
CA LYS A 31 -4.19 15.27 -2.70
C LYS A 31 -4.82 16.09 -3.83
N PRO A 32 -6.13 15.93 -4.10
CA PRO A 32 -6.84 16.74 -5.09
C PRO A 32 -6.83 18.25 -4.77
N ASP A 33 -6.72 18.64 -3.50
CA ASP A 33 -6.57 20.05 -3.06
C ASP A 33 -5.15 20.62 -3.27
N GLY A 34 -4.22 19.80 -3.77
CA GLY A 34 -2.85 20.18 -4.08
C GLY A 34 -1.86 20.03 -2.92
N GLU A 35 -2.31 19.71 -1.70
CA GLU A 35 -1.41 19.44 -0.57
C GLU A 35 -0.81 18.02 -0.65
N ILE A 36 0.41 17.84 -0.14
CA ILE A 36 1.07 16.53 -0.13
C ILE A 36 0.81 15.84 1.20
N GLN A 37 0.18 14.67 1.17
CA GLN A 37 0.03 13.81 2.33
C GLN A 37 1.11 12.72 2.33
N VAL A 38 1.69 12.47 3.51
CA VAL A 38 2.77 11.49 3.68
C VAL A 38 2.37 10.44 4.72
N LEU A 39 2.38 9.17 4.32
CA LEU A 39 2.32 8.02 5.21
C LEU A 39 3.74 7.55 5.52
N ARG A 40 4.03 7.30 6.80
CA ARG A 40 5.31 6.69 7.24
C ARG A 40 5.03 5.57 8.23
N GLU A 41 5.51 4.37 7.92
CA GLU A 41 5.30 3.20 8.76
C GLU A 41 6.56 2.34 8.88
N ARG A 42 6.69 1.64 10.02
CA ARG A 42 7.79 0.70 10.25
C ARG A 42 7.56 -0.60 9.50
N LEU A 43 8.61 -1.13 8.88
CA LEU A 43 8.61 -2.45 8.28
C LEU A 43 8.67 -3.49 9.40
N ARG A 44 7.55 -4.19 9.66
CA ARG A 44 7.53 -5.34 10.55
C ARG A 44 8.09 -6.54 9.80
N SER A 45 9.39 -6.74 9.95
CA SER A 45 10.17 -7.83 9.35
C SER A 45 9.83 -9.22 9.95
N ILE A 46 8.55 -9.59 9.96
CA ILE A 46 8.05 -10.88 10.48
C ILE A 46 8.64 -12.06 9.69
N ILE A 47 8.94 -11.84 8.42
CA ILE A 47 9.51 -12.82 7.50
C ILE A 47 10.88 -13.36 7.95
N TYR A 48 11.65 -12.59 8.71
CA TYR A 48 13.01 -12.97 9.09
C TYR A 48 13.11 -13.71 10.44
N THR A 49 11.99 -13.86 11.16
CA THR A 49 11.99 -14.44 12.52
C THR A 49 12.06 -15.97 12.51
N HIS A 50 11.54 -16.64 11.48
CA HIS A 50 11.50 -18.12 11.41
C HIS A 50 12.58 -18.73 10.49
N ARG A 51 13.28 -19.77 10.98
CA ARG A 51 14.39 -20.45 10.29
C ARG A 51 14.01 -21.03 8.91
N PHE A 52 12.74 -21.39 8.70
CA PHE A 52 12.23 -21.91 7.43
C PHE A 52 12.28 -20.88 6.28
N TRP A 53 12.04 -19.59 6.58
CA TRP A 53 12.07 -18.52 5.57
C TRP A 53 13.49 -18.14 5.11
N LYS A 54 14.53 -18.76 5.69
CA LYS A 54 15.93 -18.56 5.30
C LYS A 54 16.38 -19.44 4.13
N LEU A 55 15.57 -20.43 3.72
CA LEU A 55 15.87 -21.29 2.57
C LEU A 55 15.87 -20.46 1.28
N PRO A 56 16.77 -20.70 0.31
CA PRO A 56 17.02 -19.80 -0.82
C PRO A 56 15.78 -19.51 -1.69
N LEU A 57 14.94 -20.52 -1.94
CA LEU A 57 13.68 -20.36 -2.68
C LEU A 57 12.61 -19.62 -1.86
N LEU A 58 12.39 -20.05 -0.62
CA LEU A 58 11.39 -19.44 0.27
C LEU A 58 11.75 -18.00 0.62
N ARG A 59 13.03 -17.68 0.77
CA ARG A 59 13.54 -16.32 1.00
C ARG A 59 13.15 -15.37 -0.14
N GLY A 60 13.26 -15.84 -1.38
CA GLY A 60 12.85 -15.08 -2.56
C GLY A 60 11.34 -14.82 -2.58
N LEU A 61 10.55 -15.88 -2.35
CA LEU A 61 9.09 -15.79 -2.28
C LEU A 61 8.62 -14.85 -1.17
N ALA A 62 9.25 -14.91 0.00
CA ALA A 62 8.91 -14.04 1.12
C ALA A 62 9.18 -12.57 0.81
N GLY A 63 10.33 -12.28 0.21
CA GLY A 63 10.67 -10.92 -0.23
C GLY A 63 9.69 -10.41 -1.28
N LEU A 64 9.31 -11.24 -2.26
CA LEU A 64 8.32 -10.90 -3.27
C LEU A 64 6.95 -10.61 -2.63
N TRP A 65 6.50 -11.49 -1.73
CA TRP A 65 5.23 -11.31 -1.00
C TRP A 65 5.21 -10.01 -0.21
N GLU A 66 6.29 -9.69 0.49
CA GLU A 66 6.41 -8.43 1.24
C GLU A 66 6.33 -7.21 0.32
N GLN A 67 7.03 -7.23 -0.82
CA GLN A 67 7.00 -6.12 -1.78
C GLN A 67 5.62 -5.96 -2.41
N LEU A 68 4.97 -7.06 -2.82
CA LEU A 68 3.60 -7.03 -3.34
C LEU A 68 2.63 -6.49 -2.30
N HIS A 69 2.69 -6.99 -1.06
CA HIS A 69 1.81 -6.54 0.01
C HIS A 69 1.97 -5.04 0.29
N LEU A 70 3.21 -4.56 0.42
CA LEU A 70 3.49 -3.14 0.65
C LEU A 70 3.09 -2.26 -0.54
N GLY A 71 3.41 -2.68 -1.76
CA GLY A 71 3.05 -1.96 -2.99
C GLY A 71 1.54 -1.83 -3.15
N MET A 72 0.79 -2.92 -2.92
CA MET A 72 -0.68 -2.92 -2.95
C MET A 72 -1.26 -2.03 -1.85
N LYS A 73 -0.72 -2.08 -0.63
CA LYS A 73 -1.15 -1.20 0.46
C LYS A 73 -0.94 0.28 0.10
N ALA A 74 0.20 0.62 -0.48
CA ALA A 74 0.51 1.98 -0.90
C ALA A 74 -0.40 2.46 -2.05
N LEU A 75 -0.69 1.60 -3.02
CA LEU A 75 -1.62 1.89 -4.11
C LEU A 75 -3.04 2.16 -3.59
N VAL A 76 -3.58 1.27 -2.76
CA VAL A 76 -4.91 1.44 -2.16
C VAL A 76 -4.98 2.70 -1.31
N TRP A 77 -3.94 2.99 -0.52
CA TRP A 77 -3.88 4.21 0.27
C TRP A 77 -3.87 5.46 -0.61
N SER A 78 -3.07 5.49 -1.68
CA SER A 78 -3.04 6.61 -2.63
C SER A 78 -4.38 6.79 -3.35
N ALA A 79 -5.03 5.70 -3.74
CA ALA A 79 -6.34 5.73 -4.38
C ALA A 79 -7.41 6.29 -3.45
N ASN A 80 -7.41 5.89 -2.17
CA ASN A 80 -8.36 6.41 -1.17
C ASN A 80 -8.18 7.91 -0.94
N ILE A 81 -6.96 8.43 -0.99
CA ILE A 81 -6.71 9.87 -0.87
C ILE A 81 -7.27 10.64 -2.06
N GLN A 82 -7.10 10.10 -3.27
CA GLN A 82 -7.68 10.70 -4.47
C GLN A 82 -9.21 10.65 -4.43
N ALA A 83 -9.77 9.51 -4.04
CA ALA A 83 -11.21 9.32 -3.91
C ALA A 83 -11.81 10.16 -2.78
N ALA A 84 -11.09 10.49 -1.71
CA ALA A 84 -11.61 11.34 -0.64
C ALA A 84 -11.92 12.79 -1.10
N GLY A 85 -11.31 13.25 -2.21
CA GLY A 85 -11.69 14.52 -2.85
C GLY A 85 -12.92 14.41 -3.75
N GLU A 86 -13.28 13.20 -4.16
CA GLU A 86 -14.56 12.88 -4.80
C GLU A 86 -15.53 12.48 -3.70
N GLN A 87 -16.31 13.44 -3.17
CA GLN A 87 -17.44 13.11 -2.31
C GLN A 87 -18.50 12.34 -3.12
N VAL A 88 -18.23 11.06 -3.35
CA VAL A 88 -19.23 10.09 -3.78
C VAL A 88 -20.00 9.74 -2.52
N GLU A 89 -20.92 10.64 -2.13
CA GLU A 89 -22.02 10.30 -1.23
C GLU A 89 -22.92 9.28 -1.96
N LEU A 90 -22.46 8.04 -2.02
CA LEU A 90 -23.37 6.94 -2.27
C LEU A 90 -24.21 6.80 -1.01
N SER A 91 -25.36 7.49 -1.02
CA SER A 91 -26.41 7.30 -0.04
C SER A 91 -26.64 5.79 0.10
N ALA A 92 -26.39 5.26 1.30
CA ALA A 92 -26.57 3.84 1.60
C ALA A 92 -27.99 3.36 1.23
N ASN A 93 -28.98 4.27 1.23
CA ASN A 93 -30.34 4.01 0.78
C ASN A 93 -30.43 3.83 -0.74
N ALA A 94 -29.68 4.60 -1.54
CA ALA A 94 -29.64 4.45 -2.98
C ALA A 94 -29.13 3.07 -3.39
N ILE A 95 -28.00 2.63 -2.81
CA ILE A 95 -27.42 1.30 -3.06
C ILE A 95 -28.41 0.18 -2.69
N ARG A 96 -29.10 0.30 -1.55
CA ARG A 96 -30.09 -0.69 -1.11
C ARG A 96 -31.28 -0.78 -2.06
N ILE A 97 -31.75 0.35 -2.59
CA ILE A 97 -32.85 0.38 -3.56
C ILE A 97 -32.43 -0.29 -4.87
N THR A 98 -31.25 0.03 -5.41
CA THR A 98 -30.80 -0.55 -6.69
C THR A 98 -30.61 -2.05 -6.59
N MET A 99 -30.05 -2.54 -5.48
CA MET A 99 -29.86 -3.96 -5.25
C MET A 99 -31.20 -4.70 -5.05
N GLY A 100 -32.20 -4.06 -4.45
CA GLY A 100 -33.56 -4.60 -4.36
C GLY A 100 -34.25 -4.70 -5.73
N ILE A 101 -34.10 -3.68 -6.58
CA ILE A 101 -34.65 -3.68 -7.95
C ILE A 101 -33.99 -4.79 -8.79
N ALA A 102 -32.67 -4.94 -8.71
CA ALA A 102 -31.93 -5.93 -9.49
C ALA A 102 -32.16 -7.39 -9.09
N ILE A 103 -32.67 -7.65 -7.88
CA ILE A 103 -33.02 -9.00 -7.41
C ILE A 103 -34.46 -9.35 -7.81
N ILE A 104 -35.32 -8.34 -8.00
CA ILE A 104 -36.76 -8.52 -8.26
C ILE A 104 -37.10 -8.42 -9.75
N GLY A 105 -36.35 -7.63 -10.53
CA GLY A 105 -36.47 -7.54 -11.98
C GLY A 105 -35.59 -8.55 -12.69
#